data_AF-A0A2U0DWK6-F1
#
_entry.id   AF-A0A2U0DWK6-F1
#
_cell.length_a   1.000
_cell.length_b   1.000
_cell.length_c   1.000
_cell.angle_alpha   90.00
_cell.angle_beta   90.00
_cell.angle_gamma   90.00
#
_symmetry.space_group_name_H-M   'P 1'
#
loop_
_entity.id
_entity.type
_entity.pdbx_description
1 polymer ?
#
loop_
_entity_poly.entity_id
_entity_poly.type
_entity_poly.pdbx_seq_one_letter_code
_entity_poly.pdbx_strand_id
1 'polypeptide(L)'
;MNGKIRSVFFICLGLLFGMSVMYVYNNFIADKKEISSKNPRIEYGSSEISGSAYSSQESIDQLTEEKKVIAYVKKNHQLPEYYITKNEARKMGWNPSKGNLCEVLPGKAIGGDHFSNREKTLPEGEKYFEADVNYHCGNRNADRIVFTKDGNVYLTKNHYKSFEKQ
;
A
#
# COMPACT_ATOMS: atom_id res chain seq x y z
N MET A 1 57.80 -13.62 -10.61
CA MET A 1 56.40 -13.61 -11.08
C MET A 1 56.36 -13.18 -12.54
N ASN A 2 55.74 -13.99 -13.39
CA ASN A 2 55.65 -13.74 -14.83
C ASN A 2 54.87 -12.43 -15.08
N GLY A 3 55.38 -11.53 -15.93
CA GLY A 3 54.81 -10.18 -16.11
C GLY A 3 53.33 -10.20 -16.49
N LYS A 4 52.90 -11.23 -17.21
CA LYS A 4 51.50 -11.47 -17.60
C LYS A 4 50.59 -11.80 -16.40
N ILE A 5 51.09 -12.54 -15.41
CA ILE A 5 50.33 -12.93 -14.21
C ILE A 5 50.15 -11.72 -13.27
N ARG A 6 51.15 -10.84 -13.20
CA ARG A 6 51.03 -9.57 -12.46
C ARG A 6 49.94 -8.68 -13.04
N SER A 7 49.88 -8.54 -14.36
CA SER A 7 48.86 -7.72 -15.01
C SER A 7 47.44 -8.25 -14.76
N VAL A 8 47.23 -9.56 -14.85
CA VAL A 8 45.91 -10.18 -14.60
C VAL A 8 45.50 -10.04 -13.13
N PHE A 9 46.46 -10.18 -12.20
CA PHE A 9 46.20 -10.01 -10.78
C PHE A 9 45.72 -8.59 -10.45
N PHE A 10 46.35 -7.55 -11.01
CA PHE A 10 45.93 -6.16 -10.79
C PHE A 10 44.56 -5.85 -11.42
N ILE A 11 44.23 -6.46 -12.57
CA ILE A 11 42.91 -6.30 -13.20
C ILE A 11 41.81 -6.91 -12.33
N CYS A 12 42.02 -8.14 -11.82
CA CYS A 12 41.04 -8.80 -10.96
C CYS A 12 40.86 -8.07 -9.61
N LEU A 13 41.95 -7.56 -9.03
CA LEU A 13 41.90 -6.82 -7.76
C LEU A 13 41.10 -5.50 -7.92
N GLY A 14 41.28 -4.80 -9.05
CA GLY A 14 40.54 -3.57 -9.35
C GLY A 14 39.03 -3.80 -9.53
N LEU A 15 38.64 -4.89 -10.21
CA LEU A 15 37.22 -5.24 -10.39
C LEU A 15 36.53 -5.58 -9.07
N LEU A 16 37.20 -6.35 -8.20
CA LEU A 16 36.66 -6.71 -6.89
C LEU A 16 36.53 -5.50 -5.96
N PHE A 17 37.52 -4.60 -5.98
CA PHE A 17 37.46 -3.36 -5.21
C PHE A 17 36.33 -2.45 -5.70
N GLY A 18 36.15 -2.30 -7.02
CA GLY A 18 35.06 -1.52 -7.61
C GLY A 18 33.66 -2.04 -7.22
N MET A 19 33.47 -3.36 -7.26
CA MET A 19 32.21 -4.00 -6.83
C MET A 19 31.95 -3.80 -5.33
N SER A 20 32.98 -3.90 -4.49
CA SER A 20 32.86 -3.69 -3.04
C SER A 20 32.53 -2.24 -2.69
N VAL A 21 33.15 -1.27 -3.36
CA VAL A 21 32.86 0.17 -3.19
C VAL A 21 31.43 0.49 -3.62
N MET A 22 30.97 -0.05 -4.76
CA MET A 22 29.59 0.13 -5.22
C MET A 22 28.57 -0.50 -4.27
N TYR A 23 28.87 -1.68 -3.72
CA TYR A 23 28.02 -2.34 -2.74
C TYR A 23 27.88 -1.50 -1.46
N VAL A 24 28.99 -0.99 -0.91
CA VAL A 24 28.95 -0.12 0.29
C VAL A 24 28.25 1.21 -0.02
N TYR A 25 28.48 1.82 -1.18
CA TYR A 25 27.80 3.05 -1.59
C TYR A 25 26.28 2.87 -1.68
N ASN A 26 25.82 1.79 -2.30
CA ASN A 26 24.38 1.50 -2.44
C ASN A 26 23.72 1.16 -1.10
N ASN A 27 24.44 0.47 -0.21
CA ASN A 27 23.87 0.01 1.06
C ASN A 27 23.96 1.06 2.20
N PHE A 28 24.84 2.07 2.08
CA PHE A 28 25.07 3.06 3.16
C PHE A 28 25.00 4.54 2.75
N ILE A 29 25.18 4.90 1.47
CA ILE A 29 25.27 6.33 1.05
C ILE A 29 24.09 6.77 0.18
N ALA A 30 23.40 5.86 -0.52
CA ALA A 30 22.37 6.22 -1.49
C ALA A 30 21.14 6.98 -0.92
N ASP A 31 20.96 7.05 0.41
CA ASP A 31 19.84 7.74 1.06
C ASP A 31 20.14 9.16 1.57
N LYS A 32 21.22 9.83 1.13
CA LYS A 32 21.41 11.26 1.42
C LYS A 32 21.59 12.12 0.17
N LYS A 33 20.47 12.63 -0.35
CA LYS A 33 20.42 13.92 -1.08
C LYS A 33 19.62 14.92 -0.26
N GLU A 34 20.32 15.75 0.52
CA GLU A 34 19.77 16.94 1.17
C GLU A 34 19.61 18.09 0.16
N ILE A 35 18.63 18.98 0.37
CA ILE A 35 18.74 20.37 -0.10
C ILE A 35 18.58 21.32 1.10
N SER A 36 19.64 22.07 1.29
CA SER A 36 19.90 23.13 2.25
C SER A 36 18.96 24.34 2.08
N SER A 37 18.56 24.97 3.20
CA SER A 37 18.38 26.42 3.23
C SER A 37 18.71 27.00 4.60
N LYS A 38 19.52 28.08 4.58
CA LYS A 38 19.98 28.86 5.73
C LYS A 38 18.82 29.62 6.37
N ASN A 39 18.83 29.69 7.68
CA ASN A 39 17.92 30.49 8.51
C ASN A 39 18.22 32.00 8.37
N PRO A 40 17.21 32.85 8.15
CA PRO A 40 17.04 33.97 9.06
C PRO A 40 15.62 33.96 9.66
N ARG A 41 15.62 34.01 10.98
CA ARG A 41 14.52 34.18 11.92
C ARG A 41 13.44 35.15 11.43
N ILE A 42 12.23 34.64 11.15
CA ILE A 42 10.97 35.39 11.32
C ILE A 42 9.94 34.45 11.96
N GLU A 43 9.46 34.90 13.11
CA GLU A 43 8.36 34.38 13.91
C GLU A 43 7.04 34.56 13.16
N TYR A 44 6.29 33.49 12.87
CA TYR A 44 4.82 33.49 12.72
C TYR A 44 4.28 32.06 12.51
N GLY A 45 3.40 31.60 13.42
CA GLY A 45 2.41 30.54 13.16
C GLY A 45 2.86 29.10 13.35
N SER A 46 3.06 28.67 14.60
CA SER A 46 3.08 27.25 14.97
C SER A 46 1.69 26.62 14.79
N SER A 47 1.48 25.91 13.68
CA SER A 47 0.53 24.80 13.63
C SER A 47 1.35 23.51 13.69
N GLU A 48 1.35 22.91 14.88
CA GLU A 48 1.91 21.61 15.16
C GLU A 48 1.31 20.56 14.21
N ILE A 49 2.13 19.92 13.39
CA ILE A 49 1.84 18.54 12.99
C ILE A 49 2.55 17.68 14.00
N SER A 50 1.80 17.43 15.08
CA SER A 50 2.05 16.45 16.11
C SER A 50 2.45 15.13 15.44
N GLY A 51 3.70 14.73 15.66
CA GLY A 51 4.09 13.33 15.55
C GLY A 51 3.24 12.56 16.54
N SER A 52 2.19 11.91 16.03
CA SER A 52 1.25 11.17 16.86
C SER A 52 2.01 10.12 17.65
N ALA A 53 1.96 10.30 18.96
CA ALA A 53 2.29 9.31 19.96
C ALA A 53 1.68 7.95 19.60
N TYR A 54 2.40 6.89 19.97
CA TYR A 54 1.96 5.50 19.92
C TYR A 54 0.59 5.34 20.59
N SER A 55 -0.46 5.38 19.77
CA SER A 55 -1.78 4.82 20.07
C SER A 55 -1.72 3.36 19.64
N SER A 56 -2.29 2.47 20.46
CA SER A 56 -2.56 1.07 20.11
C SER A 56 -3.25 1.01 18.74
N GLN A 57 -2.48 0.79 17.67
CA GLN A 57 -3.01 0.72 16.31
C GLN A 57 -3.93 -0.49 16.23
N GLU A 58 -5.21 -0.25 15.94
CA GLU A 58 -6.17 -1.32 15.66
C GLU A 58 -5.61 -2.22 14.56
N SER A 59 -5.77 -3.53 14.72
CA SER A 59 -5.28 -4.50 13.75
C SER A 59 -6.10 -4.43 12.45
N ILE A 60 -5.54 -4.92 11.33
CA ILE A 60 -6.20 -4.78 10.02
C ILE A 60 -7.55 -5.51 9.96
N ASP A 61 -7.72 -6.59 10.71
CA ASP A 61 -8.99 -7.29 10.87
C ASP A 61 -10.06 -6.42 11.55
N GLN A 62 -9.67 -5.68 12.61
CA GLN A 62 -10.57 -4.74 13.29
C GLN A 62 -10.88 -3.51 12.41
N LEU A 63 -9.89 -3.02 11.68
CA LEU A 63 -10.07 -1.90 10.75
C LEU A 63 -11.02 -2.29 9.60
N THR A 64 -10.89 -3.49 9.07
CA THR A 64 -11.66 -3.94 7.90
C THR A 64 -12.98 -4.61 8.25
N GLU A 65 -13.41 -4.61 9.51
CA GLU A 65 -14.73 -5.13 9.91
C GLU A 65 -15.84 -4.50 9.06
N GLU A 66 -16.68 -5.33 8.42
CA GLU A 66 -17.65 -4.89 7.42
C GLU A 66 -18.52 -3.72 7.90
N LYS A 67 -19.06 -3.80 9.13
CA LYS A 67 -19.95 -2.77 9.69
C LYS A 67 -19.24 -1.42 9.81
N LYS A 68 -17.98 -1.44 10.22
CA LYS A 68 -17.14 -0.25 10.39
C LYS A 68 -16.87 0.41 9.05
N VAL A 69 -16.46 -0.37 8.06
CA VAL A 69 -16.15 0.12 6.70
C VAL A 69 -17.42 0.64 6.02
N ILE A 70 -18.53 -0.11 6.11
CA ILE A 70 -19.83 0.31 5.55
C ILE A 70 -20.28 1.64 6.15
N ALA A 71 -20.25 1.78 7.48
CA ALA A 71 -20.63 3.02 8.14
C ALA A 71 -19.74 4.20 7.72
N TYR A 72 -18.43 3.97 7.58
CA TYR A 72 -17.50 4.98 7.11
C TYR A 72 -17.79 5.41 5.68
N VAL A 73 -17.98 4.46 4.75
CA VAL A 73 -18.24 4.76 3.34
C VAL A 73 -19.57 5.49 3.17
N LYS A 74 -20.62 5.08 3.89
CA LYS A 74 -21.91 5.79 3.87
C LYS A 74 -21.81 7.22 4.36
N LYS A 75 -20.99 7.49 5.37
CA LYS A 75 -20.84 8.83 5.94
C LYS A 75 -19.93 9.73 5.12
N ASN A 76 -18.83 9.20 4.59
CA ASN A 76 -17.76 9.99 4.00
C ASN A 76 -17.70 9.89 2.47
N HIS A 77 -18.46 8.97 1.86
CA HIS A 77 -18.51 8.70 0.42
C HIS A 77 -17.14 8.31 -0.18
N GLN A 78 -16.24 7.84 0.68
CA GLN A 78 -14.89 7.41 0.33
C GLN A 78 -14.44 6.29 1.26
N LEU A 79 -13.40 5.56 0.85
CA LEU A 79 -12.77 4.57 1.70
C LEU A 79 -11.88 5.22 2.77
N PRO A 80 -11.71 4.56 3.92
CA PRO A 80 -10.64 4.89 4.86
C PRO A 80 -9.24 4.83 4.22
N GLU A 81 -8.30 5.58 4.76
CA GLU A 81 -6.93 5.75 4.22
C GLU A 81 -6.06 4.46 4.25
N TYR A 82 -6.48 3.45 5.01
CA TYR A 82 -5.80 2.14 5.00
C TYR A 82 -6.15 1.28 3.78
N TYR A 83 -7.05 1.72 2.91
CA TYR A 83 -7.29 1.06 1.63
C TYR A 83 -6.33 1.55 0.55
N ILE A 84 -5.88 0.62 -0.28
CA ILE A 84 -5.00 0.86 -1.42
C ILE A 84 -5.49 0.06 -2.63
N THR A 85 -5.36 0.62 -3.83
CA THR A 85 -5.81 -0.09 -5.04
C THR A 85 -4.92 -1.29 -5.33
N LYS A 86 -5.45 -2.27 -6.05
CA LYS A 86 -4.67 -3.45 -6.47
C LYS A 86 -3.42 -3.05 -7.28
N ASN A 87 -3.51 -1.99 -8.09
CA ASN A 87 -2.38 -1.54 -8.91
C ASN A 87 -1.24 -0.97 -8.05
N GLU A 88 -1.58 -0.09 -7.11
CA GLU A 88 -0.61 0.50 -6.19
C GLU A 88 0.03 -0.56 -5.30
N ALA A 89 -0.77 -1.47 -4.74
CA ALA A 89 -0.26 -2.57 -3.94
C ALA A 89 0.75 -3.44 -4.72
N ARG A 90 0.44 -3.79 -5.97
CA ARG A 90 1.37 -4.56 -6.82
C ARG A 90 2.68 -3.84 -7.09
N LYS A 91 2.62 -2.52 -7.34
CA LYS A 91 3.84 -1.69 -7.51
C LYS A 91 4.73 -1.69 -6.26
N MET A 92 4.13 -1.85 -5.09
CA MET A 92 4.82 -1.94 -3.81
C MET A 92 5.20 -3.36 -3.39
N GLY A 93 5.10 -4.35 -4.30
CA GLY A 93 5.57 -5.72 -4.07
C GLY A 93 4.50 -6.72 -3.61
N TRP A 94 3.22 -6.33 -3.59
CA TRP A 94 2.15 -7.28 -3.32
C TRP A 94 2.03 -8.30 -4.47
N ASN A 95 2.12 -9.57 -4.11
CA ASN A 95 1.83 -10.71 -4.96
C ASN A 95 0.63 -11.48 -4.40
N PRO A 96 -0.54 -11.44 -5.07
CA PRO A 96 -1.75 -12.10 -4.62
C PRO A 96 -1.58 -13.61 -4.39
N SER A 97 -0.78 -14.32 -5.18
CA SER A 97 -0.61 -15.77 -5.04
C SER A 97 0.26 -16.16 -3.84
N LYS A 98 1.01 -15.20 -3.29
CA LYS A 98 1.79 -15.39 -2.06
C LYS A 98 1.05 -14.97 -0.80
N GLY A 99 -0.09 -14.27 -0.92
CA GLY A 99 -0.80 -13.72 0.24
C GLY A 99 0.02 -12.70 1.04
N ASN A 100 1.05 -12.09 0.45
CA ASN A 100 2.05 -11.32 1.18
C ASN A 100 1.67 -9.84 1.45
N LEU A 101 0.39 -9.46 1.37
CA LEU A 101 0.01 -8.05 1.44
C LEU A 101 0.46 -7.39 2.75
N CYS A 102 0.15 -8.00 3.89
CA CYS A 102 0.55 -7.47 5.20
C CYS A 102 2.07 -7.49 5.44
N GLU A 103 2.82 -8.31 4.70
CA GLU A 103 4.28 -8.35 4.81
C GLU A 103 4.91 -7.14 4.12
N VAL A 104 4.41 -6.79 2.93
CA VAL A 104 4.94 -5.69 2.11
C VAL A 104 4.28 -4.35 2.41
N LEU A 105 3.03 -4.37 2.90
CA LEU A 105 2.21 -3.21 3.22
C LEU A 105 1.45 -3.45 4.55
N PRO A 106 2.15 -3.38 5.69
CA PRO A 106 1.54 -3.53 7.00
C PRO A 106 0.39 -2.53 7.21
N GLY A 107 -0.74 -3.01 7.74
CA GLY A 107 -1.90 -2.17 8.03
C GLY A 107 -2.67 -1.68 6.79
N LYS A 108 -2.48 -2.30 5.62
CA LYS A 108 -3.24 -1.98 4.40
C LYS A 108 -4.20 -3.10 3.99
N ALA A 109 -5.28 -2.70 3.33
CA ALA A 109 -6.26 -3.59 2.70
C ALA A 109 -6.52 -3.18 1.25
N ILE A 110 -7.00 -4.12 0.42
CA ILE A 110 -7.27 -3.84 -0.99
C ILE A 110 -8.63 -3.17 -1.16
N GLY A 111 -8.68 -2.05 -1.88
CA GLY A 111 -9.93 -1.39 -2.21
C GLY A 111 -9.77 -0.13 -3.05
N GLY A 112 -10.87 0.34 -3.62
CA GLY A 112 -10.95 1.54 -4.45
C GLY A 112 -10.85 1.26 -5.96
N ASP A 113 -10.67 0.00 -6.36
CA ASP A 113 -10.73 -0.39 -7.77
C ASP A 113 -12.16 -0.31 -8.31
N HIS A 114 -12.28 -0.04 -9.62
CA HIS A 114 -13.58 0.01 -10.30
C HIS A 114 -14.21 -1.39 -10.38
N PHE A 115 -15.47 -1.50 -9.98
CA PHE A 115 -16.28 -2.70 -10.13
C PHE A 115 -17.19 -2.59 -11.36
N SER A 116 -16.96 -3.43 -12.38
CA SER A 116 -17.63 -3.27 -13.68
C SER A 116 -19.09 -3.72 -13.76
N ASN A 117 -19.64 -4.37 -12.72
CA ASN A 117 -21.01 -4.91 -12.71
C ASN A 117 -21.39 -5.70 -13.99
N ARG A 118 -20.48 -6.57 -14.48
CA ARG A 118 -20.66 -7.30 -15.75
C ARG A 118 -21.85 -8.26 -15.73
N GLU A 119 -22.12 -8.83 -14.57
CA GLU A 119 -23.24 -9.76 -14.36
C GLU A 119 -24.58 -9.03 -14.15
N LYS A 120 -24.58 -7.69 -14.08
CA LYS A 120 -25.78 -6.86 -13.93
C LYS A 120 -26.64 -7.23 -12.72
N THR A 121 -25.98 -7.68 -11.66
CA THR A 121 -26.60 -8.04 -10.37
C THR A 121 -26.87 -6.83 -9.50
N LEU A 122 -26.24 -5.69 -9.81
CA LEU A 122 -26.53 -4.37 -9.25
C LEU A 122 -27.22 -3.46 -10.30
N PRO A 123 -27.89 -2.37 -9.89
CA PRO A 123 -28.49 -1.41 -10.81
C PRO A 123 -27.52 -0.92 -11.90
N GLU A 124 -28.05 -0.66 -13.10
CA GLU A 124 -27.26 -0.10 -14.21
C GLU A 124 -27.22 1.44 -14.16
N GLY A 125 -26.26 2.06 -14.87
CA GLY A 125 -26.10 3.51 -14.96
C GLY A 125 -25.19 4.12 -13.88
N GLU A 126 -24.80 3.32 -12.89
CA GLU A 126 -23.96 3.74 -11.77
C GLU A 126 -22.48 3.39 -11.97
N LYS A 127 -21.60 4.16 -11.32
CA LYS A 127 -20.17 3.84 -11.22
C LYS A 127 -19.89 3.20 -9.87
N TYR A 128 -19.48 1.94 -9.91
CA TYR A 128 -19.19 1.16 -8.71
C TYR A 128 -17.69 1.03 -8.44
N PHE A 129 -17.37 0.96 -7.17
CA PHE A 129 -16.04 0.67 -6.63
C PHE A 129 -16.14 -0.47 -5.64
N GLU A 130 -15.05 -1.20 -5.43
CA GLU A 130 -15.01 -2.33 -4.50
C GLU A 130 -13.95 -2.17 -3.42
N ALA A 131 -14.19 -2.78 -2.26
CA ALA A 131 -13.20 -2.89 -1.19
C ALA A 131 -13.34 -4.20 -0.41
N ASP A 132 -12.20 -4.75 0.02
CA ASP A 132 -12.15 -5.92 0.90
C ASP A 132 -12.68 -5.57 2.29
N VAL A 133 -13.46 -6.47 2.89
CA VAL A 133 -13.86 -6.37 4.29
C VAL A 133 -13.56 -7.69 4.99
N ASN A 134 -13.52 -7.68 6.32
CA ASN A 134 -13.19 -8.83 7.17
C ASN A 134 -11.83 -9.45 6.81
N TYR A 135 -10.82 -8.64 6.48
CA TYR A 135 -9.51 -9.11 6.01
C TYR A 135 -8.57 -9.41 7.17
N HIS A 136 -7.99 -10.62 7.20
CA HIS A 136 -7.19 -11.13 8.33
C HIS A 136 -5.71 -11.39 7.97
N CYS A 137 -5.13 -10.57 7.08
CA CYS A 137 -3.83 -10.85 6.46
C CYS A 137 -3.78 -12.16 5.65
N GLY A 138 -2.66 -12.42 4.96
CA GLY A 138 -2.53 -13.57 4.07
C GLY A 138 -3.33 -13.41 2.77
N ASN A 139 -3.94 -14.51 2.33
CA ASN A 139 -4.81 -14.51 1.15
C ASN A 139 -6.08 -13.70 1.41
N ARG A 140 -6.55 -12.99 0.38
CA ARG A 140 -7.83 -12.26 0.43
C ARG A 140 -8.98 -13.27 0.56
N ASN A 141 -9.98 -12.93 1.36
CA ASN A 141 -11.20 -13.73 1.57
C ASN A 141 -12.22 -13.50 0.42
N ALA A 142 -13.47 -13.93 0.59
CA ALA A 142 -14.55 -13.72 -0.38
C ALA A 142 -15.39 -12.44 -0.14
N ASP A 143 -15.14 -11.72 0.95
CA ASP A 143 -16.03 -10.68 1.46
C ASP A 143 -15.65 -9.31 0.93
N ARG A 144 -16.62 -8.61 0.35
CA ARG A 144 -16.40 -7.31 -0.28
C ARG A 144 -17.59 -6.40 -0.06
N ILE A 145 -17.32 -5.11 0.03
CA ILE A 145 -18.33 -4.10 -0.28
C ILE A 145 -18.18 -3.65 -1.73
N VAL A 146 -19.31 -3.31 -2.35
CA VAL A 146 -19.40 -2.59 -3.61
C VAL A 146 -20.21 -1.32 -3.35
N PHE A 147 -19.68 -0.17 -3.76
CA PHE A 147 -20.27 1.12 -3.41
C PHE A 147 -20.23 2.13 -4.55
N THR A 148 -21.12 3.12 -4.52
CA THR A 148 -21.12 4.27 -5.43
C THR A 148 -20.59 5.52 -4.73
N LYS A 149 -20.27 6.55 -5.52
CA LYS A 149 -19.87 7.87 -4.98
C LYS A 149 -20.98 8.57 -4.20
N ASP A 150 -22.23 8.18 -4.44
CA ASP A 150 -23.40 8.73 -3.76
C ASP A 150 -23.71 7.99 -2.43
N GLY A 151 -22.83 7.08 -2.00
CA GLY A 151 -22.93 6.42 -0.70
C GLY A 151 -23.82 5.19 -0.66
N ASN A 152 -24.32 4.69 -1.81
CA ASN A 152 -24.95 3.37 -1.86
C ASN A 152 -23.89 2.30 -1.57
N VAL A 153 -24.19 1.34 -0.69
CA VAL A 153 -23.28 0.24 -0.33
C VAL A 153 -24.01 -1.10 -0.41
N TYR A 154 -23.33 -2.08 -1.00
CA TYR A 154 -23.78 -3.46 -1.14
C TYR A 154 -22.70 -4.38 -0.59
N LEU A 155 -23.09 -5.37 0.20
CA LEU A 155 -22.18 -6.37 0.77
C LEU A 155 -22.30 -7.68 0.00
N THR A 156 -21.18 -8.33 -0.28
CA THR A 156 -21.13 -9.71 -0.76
C THR A 156 -20.21 -10.52 0.16
N LYS A 157 -20.64 -11.73 0.52
CA LYS A 157 -19.87 -12.70 1.32
C LYS A 157 -19.52 -13.97 0.56
N ASN A 158 -19.72 -13.94 -0.75
CA ASN A 158 -19.61 -15.11 -1.62
C ASN A 158 -18.92 -14.78 -2.95
N HIS A 159 -17.98 -13.83 -2.91
CA HIS A 159 -17.17 -13.45 -4.06
C HIS A 159 -18.04 -13.00 -5.26
N TYR A 160 -18.91 -12.02 -5.00
CA TYR A 160 -19.77 -11.33 -5.98
C TYR A 160 -20.94 -12.14 -6.54
N LYS A 161 -21.22 -13.36 -6.04
CA LYS A 161 -22.36 -14.17 -6.51
C LYS A 161 -23.73 -13.58 -6.12
N SER A 162 -23.81 -12.93 -4.96
CA SER A 162 -25.00 -12.20 -4.53
C SER A 162 -24.62 -10.99 -3.68
N PHE A 163 -25.55 -10.04 -3.61
CA PHE A 163 -25.37 -8.77 -2.91
C PHE A 163 -26.53 -8.49 -1.98
N GLU A 164 -26.22 -7.98 -0.79
CA GLU A 164 -27.18 -7.46 0.17
C GLU A 164 -27.00 -5.93 0.24
N LYS A 165 -28.08 -5.17 0.00
CA LYS A 165 -28.04 -3.72 0.18
C LYS A 165 -27.92 -3.40 1.67
N GLN A 166 -26.97 -2.53 2.02
CA GLN A 166 -26.66 -2.18 3.41
C GLN A 166 -27.26 -0.86 3.82
#